data_AF-A0A927LWM9-F1
#
_entry.id   AF-A0A927LWM9-F1
#
_cell.length_a   1.000
_cell.length_b   1.000
_cell.length_c   1.000
_cell.angle_alpha   90.00
_cell.angle_beta   90.00
_cell.angle_gamma   90.00
#
_symmetry.space_group_name_H-M   'P 1'
#
loop_
_entity.id
_entity.type
_entity.pdbx_description
1 polymer ?
#
loop_
_entity_poly.entity_id
_entity_poly.type
_entity_poly.pdbx_seq_one_letter_code
_entity_poly.pdbx_strand_id
1 'polypeptide(L)'
;MRHMKDVLWGLVHDSTWNRSVTIQTGCAEEIMEAIQRTFGREAEITAARNNGYGVTIHTLRLVISRLEETELTDLIMQIDVEAVVDVVPAYGREVRRGRWKRHTKSDLPDVSKYGNELSD
;
A
#
# COMPACT_ATOMS: atom_id res chain seq x y z
N MET A 1 28.82 0.15 -14.59
CA MET A 1 27.69 -0.73 -14.95
C MET A 1 27.27 -1.48 -13.68
N ARG A 2 26.02 -1.35 -13.21
CA ARG A 2 25.55 -2.11 -12.04
C ARG A 2 25.23 -3.55 -12.48
N HIS A 3 25.65 -4.54 -11.71
CA HIS A 3 25.37 -5.93 -12.03
C HIS A 3 23.85 -6.18 -11.97
N MET A 4 23.32 -6.89 -12.96
CA MET A 4 21.90 -7.24 -13.06
C MET A 4 21.37 -7.94 -11.78
N LYS A 5 22.26 -8.66 -11.07
CA LYS A 5 21.97 -9.28 -9.77
C LYS A 5 21.68 -8.27 -8.67
N ASP A 6 22.38 -7.14 -8.62
CA ASP A 6 22.19 -6.11 -7.58
C ASP A 6 20.89 -5.32 -7.81
N VAL A 7 20.52 -5.12 -9.08
CA VAL A 7 19.25 -4.47 -9.46
C VAL A 7 18.07 -5.37 -9.11
N LEU A 8 18.15 -6.67 -9.45
CA LEU A 8 17.13 -7.65 -9.11
C LEU A 8 16.99 -7.84 -7.59
N TRP A 9 18.10 -7.90 -6.86
CA TRP A 9 18.05 -8.01 -5.39
C TRP A 9 17.36 -6.80 -4.76
N GLY A 10 17.71 -5.57 -5.18
CA GLY A 10 17.11 -4.33 -4.69
C GLY A 10 15.61 -4.25 -4.95
N LEU A 11 15.15 -4.67 -6.14
CA LEU A 11 13.73 -4.73 -6.50
C LEU A 11 12.96 -5.78 -5.68
N VAL A 12 13.57 -6.94 -5.41
CA VAL A 12 12.96 -8.01 -4.61
C VAL A 12 12.81 -7.59 -3.14
N HIS A 13 13.77 -6.85 -2.58
CA HIS A 13 13.70 -6.36 -1.20
C HIS A 13 12.76 -5.17 -1.01
N ASP A 14 12.66 -4.24 -1.98
CA ASP A 14 11.60 -3.21 -1.91
C ASP A 14 10.20 -3.81 -2.13
N SER A 15 10.08 -4.88 -2.94
CA SER A 15 8.80 -5.57 -3.18
C SER A 15 8.26 -6.37 -1.99
N THR A 16 9.08 -6.66 -0.97
CA THR A 16 8.63 -7.44 0.20
C THR A 16 7.91 -6.59 1.24
N TRP A 17 8.14 -5.27 1.23
CA TRP A 17 7.59 -4.36 2.23
C TRP A 17 6.31 -3.67 1.79
N ASN A 18 6.06 -3.52 0.50
CA ASN A 18 4.83 -2.91 0.00
C ASN A 18 3.87 -3.95 -0.59
N ARG A 19 2.59 -3.80 -0.29
CA ARG A 19 1.51 -4.63 -0.80
C ARG A 19 0.53 -3.78 -1.59
N SER A 20 0.18 -4.24 -2.79
CA SER A 20 -0.98 -3.71 -3.53
C SER A 20 -2.20 -4.47 -3.05
N VAL A 21 -3.16 -3.74 -2.52
CA VAL A 21 -4.43 -4.28 -2.01
C VAL A 21 -5.53 -3.86 -2.97
N THR A 22 -6.38 -4.81 -3.33
CA THR A 22 -7.61 -4.58 -4.09
C THR A 22 -8.78 -5.01 -3.22
N ILE A 23 -9.78 -4.14 -3.07
CA ILE A 23 -10.94 -4.39 -2.22
C ILE A 23 -12.19 -4.33 -3.10
N GLN A 24 -12.99 -5.38 -3.12
CA GLN A 24 -14.32 -5.36 -3.73
C GLN A 24 -15.37 -5.29 -2.62
N THR A 25 -16.22 -4.27 -2.65
CA THR A 25 -17.13 -3.96 -1.55
C THR A 25 -18.36 -3.19 -2.02
N GLY A 26 -19.47 -3.34 -1.30
CA GLY A 26 -20.65 -2.47 -1.44
C GLY A 26 -20.53 -1.15 -0.65
N CYS A 27 -19.63 -1.10 0.34
CA CYS A 27 -19.44 -0.03 1.33
C CYS A 27 -18.19 0.80 1.03
N ALA A 28 -18.07 1.27 -0.21
CA ALA A 28 -16.85 1.88 -0.72
C ALA A 28 -16.46 3.17 0.04
N GLU A 29 -17.43 4.05 0.27
CA GLU A 29 -17.20 5.35 0.92
C GLU A 29 -16.78 5.19 2.38
N GLU A 30 -17.46 4.31 3.13
CA GLU A 30 -17.13 4.07 4.54
C GLU A 30 -15.72 3.48 4.69
N ILE A 31 -15.35 2.53 3.83
CA ILE A 31 -14.00 1.94 3.82
C ILE A 31 -12.95 3.00 3.45
N MET A 32 -13.20 3.83 2.45
CA MET A 32 -12.26 4.90 2.06
C MET A 32 -12.02 5.91 3.20
N GLU A 33 -13.09 6.35 3.87
CA GLU A 33 -12.99 7.26 5.01
C GLU A 33 -12.23 6.61 6.18
N ALA A 34 -12.53 5.35 6.48
CA ALA A 34 -11.87 4.60 7.54
C ALA A 34 -10.36 4.41 7.28
N ILE A 35 -9.98 4.12 6.03
CA ILE A 35 -8.57 3.99 5.62
C ILE A 35 -7.86 5.34 5.76
N GLN A 36 -8.47 6.43 5.29
CA GLN A 36 -7.89 7.76 5.40
C GLN A 36 -7.69 8.17 6.86
N ARG A 37 -8.67 7.89 7.73
CA ARG A 37 -8.61 8.22 9.15
C ARG A 37 -7.56 7.42 9.91
N THR A 38 -7.43 6.12 9.61
CA THR A 38 -6.57 5.19 10.38
C THR A 38 -5.13 5.21 9.88
N PHE A 39 -4.94 5.18 8.56
CA PHE A 39 -3.63 5.05 7.93
C PHE A 39 -3.13 6.33 7.25
N GLY A 40 -3.97 7.37 7.14
CA GLY A 40 -3.62 8.62 6.45
C GLY A 40 -3.45 8.46 4.94
N ARG A 41 -4.12 7.47 4.34
CA ARG A 41 -3.97 7.12 2.91
C ARG A 41 -5.30 7.17 2.17
N GLU A 42 -5.24 7.62 0.93
CA GLU A 42 -6.38 7.59 0.02
C GLU A 42 -6.37 6.28 -0.77
N ALA A 43 -7.52 5.59 -0.80
CA ALA A 43 -7.76 4.48 -1.71
C ALA A 43 -8.42 5.00 -2.99
N GLU A 44 -8.04 4.44 -4.14
CA GLU A 44 -8.57 4.85 -5.44
C GLU A 44 -9.70 3.92 -5.87
N ILE A 45 -10.82 4.47 -6.33
CA ILE A 45 -11.87 3.69 -6.99
C ILE A 45 -11.41 3.39 -8.42
N THR A 46 -11.22 2.11 -8.72
CA THR A 46 -10.74 1.65 -10.04
C THR A 46 -11.85 1.10 -10.93
N ALA A 47 -12.93 0.59 -10.34
CA ALA A 47 -14.10 0.12 -11.06
C ALA A 47 -15.35 0.20 -10.18
N ALA A 48 -16.51 0.23 -10.83
CA ALA A 48 -17.82 0.06 -10.20
C ALA A 48 -18.69 -0.79 -11.11
N ARG A 49 -19.36 -1.80 -10.57
CA ARG A 49 -20.26 -2.69 -11.30
C ARG A 49 -21.55 -2.92 -10.52
N ASN A 50 -22.68 -2.94 -11.20
CA ASN A 50 -23.93 -3.37 -10.58
C ASN A 50 -24.00 -4.91 -10.59
N ASN A 51 -24.36 -5.52 -9.45
CA ASN A 51 -24.43 -6.97 -9.33
C ASN A 51 -25.74 -7.59 -9.89
N GLY A 52 -26.63 -6.77 -10.48
CA GLY A 52 -27.91 -7.21 -11.03
C GLY A 52 -29.03 -7.31 -9.99
N TYR A 53 -28.71 -7.21 -8.70
CA TYR A 53 -29.66 -7.19 -7.59
C TYR A 53 -29.87 -5.78 -7.03
N GLY A 54 -29.43 -4.74 -7.76
CA GLY A 54 -29.56 -3.34 -7.35
C GLY A 54 -28.46 -2.84 -6.43
N VAL A 55 -27.42 -3.64 -6.19
CA VAL A 55 -26.25 -3.24 -5.38
C VAL A 55 -25.09 -2.93 -6.31
N THR A 56 -24.46 -1.77 -6.09
CA THR A 56 -23.23 -1.39 -6.79
C THR A 56 -22.04 -1.90 -5.98
N ILE A 57 -21.22 -2.74 -6.60
CA ILE A 57 -19.96 -3.22 -6.04
C ILE A 57 -18.84 -2.37 -6.63
N HIS A 58 -18.10 -1.70 -5.76
CA HIS A 58 -16.93 -0.92 -6.10
C HIS A 58 -15.67 -1.76 -5.96
N THR A 59 -14.65 -1.42 -6.74
CA THR A 59 -13.30 -1.98 -6.63
C THR A 59 -12.34 -0.86 -6.24
N LEU A 60 -11.86 -0.91 -5.02
CA LEU A 60 -10.87 0.01 -4.47
C LEU A 60 -9.47 -0.55 -4.66
N ARG A 61 -8.48 0.33 -4.82
CA ARG A 61 -7.07 -0.03 -4.87
C ARG A 61 -6.25 0.88 -3.98
N LEU A 62 -5.32 0.30 -3.23
CA LEU A 62 -4.36 1.03 -2.43
C LEU A 62 -3.04 0.28 -2.31
N VAL A 63 -1.98 1.01 -1.95
CA VAL A 63 -0.68 0.43 -1.62
C VAL A 63 -0.40 0.67 -0.14
N ILE A 64 -0.13 -0.41 0.58
CA ILE A 64 0.18 -0.39 2.02
C ILE A 64 1.55 -0.99 2.30
N SER A 65 2.04 -0.75 3.52
CA SER A 65 3.12 -1.53 4.10
C SER A 65 2.61 -2.93 4.45
N ARG A 66 3.45 -3.95 4.32
CA ARG A 66 3.18 -5.33 4.75
C ARG A 66 2.76 -5.40 6.23
N LEU A 67 3.27 -4.50 7.06
CA LEU A 67 2.95 -4.48 8.49
C LEU A 67 1.51 -4.00 8.77
N GLU A 68 0.90 -3.29 7.82
CA GLU A 68 -0.46 -2.74 7.92
C GLU A 68 -1.51 -3.74 7.40
N GLU A 69 -1.10 -4.89 6.85
CA GLU A 69 -1.97 -5.85 6.14
C GLU A 69 -3.06 -6.44 7.04
N THR A 70 -2.69 -6.91 8.23
CA THR A 70 -3.64 -7.51 9.17
C THR A 70 -4.62 -6.47 9.71
N GLU A 71 -4.13 -5.31 10.13
CA GLU A 71 -4.96 -4.23 10.68
C GLU A 71 -5.94 -3.69 9.63
N LEU A 72 -5.49 -3.52 8.38
CA LEU A 72 -6.37 -3.11 7.29
C LEU A 72 -7.46 -4.15 7.00
N THR A 73 -7.09 -5.43 6.97
CA THR A 73 -8.06 -6.50 6.70
C THR A 73 -9.12 -6.57 7.79
N ASP A 74 -8.70 -6.49 9.06
CA ASP A 74 -9.61 -6.47 10.21
C ASP A 74 -10.56 -5.27 10.16
N LEU A 75 -10.05 -4.07 9.81
CA LEU A 75 -10.85 -2.87 9.64
C LEU A 75 -11.92 -3.04 8.54
N ILE A 76 -11.54 -3.59 7.39
CA ILE A 76 -12.47 -3.82 6.27
C ILE A 76 -13.56 -4.81 6.70
N MET A 77 -13.19 -5.93 7.33
CA MET A 77 -14.13 -6.96 7.77
C MET A 77 -15.11 -6.47 8.84
N GLN A 78 -14.74 -5.46 9.63
CA GLN A 78 -15.66 -4.81 10.59
C GLN A 78 -16.71 -3.94 9.92
N ILE A 79 -16.40 -3.36 8.76
CA ILE A 79 -17.30 -2.48 8.01
C ILE A 79 -18.18 -3.31 7.05
N ASP A 80 -17.54 -4.19 6.27
CA ASP A 80 -18.18 -5.03 5.27
C ASP A 80 -17.61 -6.45 5.36
N VAL A 81 -18.39 -7.34 5.97
CA VAL A 81 -18.04 -8.76 6.14
C VAL A 81 -18.05 -9.54 4.83
N GLU A 82 -18.73 -9.02 3.80
CA GLU A 82 -18.82 -9.64 2.47
C GLU A 82 -17.75 -9.10 1.52
N ALA A 83 -16.93 -8.14 1.95
CA ALA A 83 -15.87 -7.57 1.14
C ALA A 83 -14.83 -8.63 0.74
N VAL A 84 -14.36 -8.57 -0.50
CA VAL A 84 -13.27 -9.42 -0.98
C VAL A 84 -12.00 -8.61 -1.01
N VAL A 85 -10.97 -9.06 -0.29
CA VAL A 85 -9.68 -8.38 -0.18
C VAL A 85 -8.59 -9.23 -0.82
N ASP A 86 -8.06 -8.75 -1.95
CA ASP A 86 -6.93 -9.37 -2.64
C ASP A 86 -5.63 -8.60 -2.33
N VAL A 87 -4.68 -9.28 -1.69
CA VAL A 87 -3.38 -8.70 -1.31
C VAL A 87 -2.26 -9.35 -2.12
N VAL A 88 -1.56 -8.55 -2.92
CA VAL A 88 -0.39 -9.02 -3.71
C VAL A 88 0.85 -8.18 -3.41
N PRO A 89 2.06 -8.74 -3.49
CA PRO A 89 3.28 -7.94 -3.42
C PRO A 89 3.27 -6.87 -4.52
N ALA A 90 3.63 -5.63 -4.16
CA ALA A 90 3.75 -4.56 -5.15
C ALA A 90 5.07 -4.72 -5.91
N TYR A 91 5.04 -5.41 -7.05
CA TYR A 91 6.20 -5.50 -7.94
C TYR A 91 6.30 -4.27 -8.81
N GLY A 92 7.42 -3.56 -8.72
CA GLY A 92 7.80 -2.54 -9.69
C GLY A 92 6.97 -1.25 -9.62
N ARG A 93 7.40 -0.30 -8.78
CA ARG A 93 7.28 1.12 -9.08
C ARG A 93 8.54 1.79 -8.55
N GLU A 94 9.51 2.03 -9.44
CA GLU A 94 10.65 2.89 -9.12
C GLU A 94 10.11 4.27 -8.74
N VAL A 95 10.07 4.58 -7.44
CA VAL A 95 10.10 5.97 -7.01
C VAL A 95 11.49 6.47 -7.38
N ARG A 96 11.56 7.34 -8.40
CA ARG A 96 12.83 7.94 -8.86
C ARG A 96 13.62 8.42 -7.66
N ARG A 97 14.77 7.77 -7.42
CA ARG A 97 15.69 8.10 -6.34
C ARG A 97 16.10 9.56 -6.44
N GLY A 98 15.67 10.38 -5.48
CA GLY A 98 16.40 11.57 -5.10
C GLY A 98 17.81 11.14 -4.71
N ARG A 99 18.81 11.71 -5.38
CA ARG A 99 20.21 11.53 -5.03
C ARG A 99 20.31 11.94 -3.53
N TRP A 100 20.84 11.08 -2.67
CA TRP A 100 21.18 11.36 -1.25
C TRP A 100 20.11 11.10 -0.15
N LYS A 101 19.35 10.00 -0.19
CA LYS A 101 18.76 9.41 1.04
C LYS A 101 19.03 7.91 1.11
N ARG A 102 19.37 7.38 2.29
CA ARG A 102 19.56 5.92 2.49
C ARG A 102 18.23 5.17 2.70
N HIS A 103 17.17 5.89 3.06
CA HIS A 103 15.84 5.32 3.30
C HIS A 103 14.86 5.58 2.14
N THR A 104 13.92 4.65 1.94
CA THR A 104 12.92 4.63 0.86
C THR A 104 11.62 5.39 1.18
N LYS A 105 11.39 5.74 2.46
CA LYS A 105 10.23 6.55 2.87
C LYS A 105 10.62 8.02 3.03
N SER A 106 9.82 8.92 2.48
CA SER A 106 10.00 10.38 2.58
C SER A 106 9.87 10.90 4.00
N ASP A 107 9.11 10.18 4.82
CA ASP A 107 8.59 10.63 6.12
C ASP A 107 9.48 10.16 7.29
N LEU A 108 10.55 9.41 6.99
CA LEU A 108 11.51 8.94 7.98
C LEU A 108 12.75 9.87 8.02
N PRO A 109 13.28 10.16 9.23
CA PRO A 109 14.53 10.90 9.38
C PRO A 109 15.70 10.12 8.79
N ASP A 110 16.66 10.81 8.18
CA ASP A 110 17.85 10.18 7.64
C ASP A 110 18.81 9.85 8.80
N VAL A 111 18.99 8.56 9.05
CA VAL A 111 19.80 8.07 10.16
C VAL A 111 21.01 7.31 9.63
N SER A 112 22.13 7.45 10.31
CA SER A 112 23.34 6.67 10.03
C SER A 112 23.10 5.17 10.26
N LYS A 113 24.06 4.34 9.80
CA LYS A 113 24.08 2.89 10.11
C LYS A 113 23.93 2.58 11.62
N TYR A 114 24.28 3.53 12.48
CA TYR A 114 24.28 3.39 13.93
C TYR A 114 23.13 4.16 14.61
N GLY A 115 22.13 4.64 13.87
CA GLY A 115 20.94 5.28 14.42
C GLY A 115 21.09 6.76 14.78
N ASN A 116 22.26 7.37 14.55
CA ASN A 116 22.43 8.82 14.73
C ASN A 116 21.72 9.59 13.63
N GLU A 117 20.92 10.59 13.99
CA GLU A 117 20.33 11.55 13.06
C GLU A 117 21.44 12.30 12.31
N LEU A 118 21.32 12.37 10.98
CA LEU A 118 22.22 13.14 10.14
C LEU A 118 21.64 14.56 10.03
N SER A 119 22.14 15.48 10.84
CA SER A 119 21.94 16.91 10.65
C SER A 119 22.80 17.42 9.50
N ASP A 120 22.25 18.33 8.68
CA ASP A 120 22.92 18.97 7.53
C ASP A 120 24.33 19.51 7.83
#